data_AF-A0A7R9LKI0-F1
#
_entry.id   AF-A0A7R9LKI0-F1
#
_cell.length_a   1.000
_cell.length_b   1.000
_cell.length_c   1.000
_cell.angle_alpha   90.00
_cell.angle_beta   90.00
_cell.angle_gamma   90.00
#
_symmetry.space_group_name_H-M   'P 1'
#
loop_
_entity.id
_entity.type
_entity.pdbx_description
1 polymer ?
#
loop_
_entity_poly.entity_id
_entity_poly.type
_entity_poly.pdbx_seq_one_letter_code
_entity_poly.pdbx_strand_id
1 'polypeptide(L)'
;ERQRSVTSDRGQKKPLTRSDSNMFGDNTQQGVSPISFQITPICTQHPLLVMINPKSGGRQGLRILRKFQYLLNPRQVYDIAKGGPTQGLHFYKDASNFRVLCCGGDGTVGWILDTIDKMNFAKLPPIAILPLGTGNDLARCLRWGPGYDKESLNKILKKVEESSIVMMDRWKIEISSSDNEKEKGDPIPSNIFNNYFSIGV
;
A
#
# COMPACT_ATOMS: atom_id res chain seq x y z
N GLU A 1 32.59 53.36 9.13
CA GLU A 1 32.15 54.67 9.65
C GLU A 1 30.71 54.91 9.24
N ARG A 2 29.79 55.00 10.23
CA ARG A 2 28.36 55.48 10.20
C ARG A 2 27.32 54.73 9.31
N GLN A 3 26.07 54.47 9.68
CA GLN A 3 25.29 54.45 10.94
C GLN A 3 23.87 53.86 10.62
N ARG A 4 23.19 53.25 11.61
CA ARG A 4 21.78 52.78 11.59
C ARG A 4 20.81 53.99 11.62
N SER A 5 19.50 53.90 11.32
CA SER A 5 18.37 53.62 12.27
C SER A 5 17.03 54.03 11.61
N VAL A 6 15.92 53.27 11.56
CA VAL A 6 14.80 52.98 12.53
C VAL A 6 13.44 53.56 12.04
N THR A 7 12.39 52.82 12.41
CA THR A 7 10.97 52.66 12.04
C THR A 7 9.94 53.76 12.43
N SER A 8 8.74 53.76 11.79
CA SER A 8 7.36 53.89 12.37
C SER A 8 6.33 54.09 11.22
N ASP A 9 5.01 53.85 11.27
CA ASP A 9 4.07 53.00 12.02
C ASP A 9 2.65 53.17 11.37
N ARG A 10 1.75 52.18 11.59
CA ARG A 10 0.26 52.22 11.59
C ARG A 10 -0.60 52.51 10.33
N GLY A 11 -1.57 51.60 10.11
CA GLY A 11 -2.97 52.05 9.91
C GLY A 11 -3.92 51.26 8.99
N GLN A 12 -4.55 50.19 9.53
CA GLN A 12 -5.94 49.71 9.32
C GLN A 12 -6.44 49.24 7.92
N LYS A 13 -6.80 47.94 7.87
CA LYS A 13 -7.71 47.33 6.87
C LYS A 13 -9.13 47.21 7.45
N LYS A 14 -10.16 47.58 6.68
CA LYS A 14 -11.56 47.10 6.84
C LYS A 14 -12.19 46.78 5.47
N PRO A 15 -13.10 45.79 5.40
CA PRO A 15 -13.53 45.15 4.16
C PRO A 15 -14.82 45.78 3.60
N LEU A 16 -15.01 45.71 2.28
CA LEU A 16 -16.28 46.03 1.62
C LEU A 16 -17.06 44.74 1.33
N THR A 17 -18.30 44.76 1.77
CA THR A 17 -19.31 43.68 1.76
C THR A 17 -20.04 43.57 0.42
N ARG A 18 -20.58 42.37 0.19
CA ARG A 18 -21.49 41.94 -0.90
C ARG A 18 -22.72 42.85 -1.08
N SER A 19 -23.20 42.91 -2.33
CA SER A 19 -24.62 43.04 -2.65
C SER A 19 -24.99 42.03 -3.74
N ASP A 20 -25.95 41.19 -3.43
CA ASP A 20 -26.50 40.13 -4.27
C ASP A 20 -27.32 40.69 -5.45
N SER A 21 -27.34 39.94 -6.56
CA SER A 21 -28.51 39.89 -7.43
C SER A 21 -28.82 38.42 -7.69
N ASN A 22 -29.97 38.00 -7.20
CA ASN A 22 -30.52 36.66 -7.31
C ASN A 22 -31.86 36.75 -8.05
N MET A 23 -32.30 35.59 -8.56
CA MET A 23 -33.58 35.26 -9.24
C MET A 23 -33.56 35.32 -10.77
N PHE A 24 -34.00 34.30 -11.52
CA PHE A 24 -34.59 32.98 -11.22
C PHE A 24 -34.45 32.07 -12.45
N GLY A 25 -34.43 30.75 -12.24
CA GLY A 25 -34.55 29.76 -13.32
C GLY A 25 -34.35 28.36 -12.78
N ASP A 26 -35.41 27.83 -12.15
CA ASP A 26 -35.53 26.47 -11.65
C ASP A 26 -35.21 25.44 -12.74
N ASN A 27 -34.17 24.63 -12.54
CA ASN A 27 -34.02 23.38 -13.26
C ASN A 27 -33.33 22.36 -12.36
N THR A 28 -33.99 21.23 -12.25
CA THR A 28 -33.79 20.17 -11.27
C THR A 28 -32.33 19.70 -11.28
N GLN A 29 -31.66 19.85 -10.14
CA GLN A 29 -30.30 19.34 -9.92
C GLN A 29 -30.31 17.81 -9.94
N GLN A 30 -30.08 17.19 -11.10
CA GLN A 30 -29.35 15.93 -11.10
C GLN A 30 -27.88 16.29 -10.94
N GLY A 31 -27.45 16.37 -9.68
CA GLY A 31 -26.04 16.35 -9.34
C GLY A 31 -25.46 15.07 -9.93
N VAL A 32 -24.75 15.19 -11.04
CA VAL A 32 -23.89 14.12 -11.53
C VAL A 32 -22.88 13.91 -10.41
N SER A 33 -23.09 12.86 -9.61
CA SER A 33 -22.12 12.39 -8.65
C SER A 33 -20.76 12.34 -9.37
N PRO A 34 -19.68 12.90 -8.81
CA PRO A 34 -18.38 12.85 -9.46
C PRO A 34 -18.13 11.40 -9.87
N ILE A 35 -17.88 11.18 -11.16
CA ILE A 35 -17.70 9.84 -11.74
C ILE A 35 -16.66 9.13 -10.87
N SER A 36 -17.12 8.21 -10.04
CA SER A 36 -16.25 7.42 -9.19
C SER A 36 -15.33 6.65 -10.11
N PHE A 37 -14.03 6.87 -10.01
CA PHE A 37 -13.06 6.15 -10.82
C PHE A 37 -13.18 4.66 -10.51
N GLN A 38 -13.72 3.90 -11.46
CA GLN A 38 -13.94 2.48 -11.35
C GLN A 38 -13.03 1.74 -12.34
N ILE A 39 -12.34 0.71 -11.84
CA ILE A 39 -11.56 -0.19 -12.69
C ILE A 39 -12.55 -1.12 -13.38
N THR A 40 -12.65 -1.03 -14.71
CA THR A 40 -13.47 -1.94 -15.52
C THR A 40 -12.52 -2.88 -16.28
N PRO A 41 -12.17 -4.05 -15.72
CA PRO A 41 -11.29 -4.98 -16.40
C PRO A 41 -11.99 -5.59 -17.63
N ILE A 42 -11.23 -5.77 -18.70
CA ILE A 42 -11.66 -6.62 -19.82
C ILE A 42 -11.65 -8.06 -19.29
N CYS A 43 -12.64 -8.90 -19.67
CA CYS A 43 -12.87 -10.24 -19.10
C CYS A 43 -11.66 -11.21 -19.10
N THR A 44 -10.57 -10.88 -19.80
CA THR A 44 -9.34 -11.68 -19.89
C THR A 44 -8.12 -11.03 -19.24
N GLN A 45 -8.25 -9.83 -18.67
CA GLN A 45 -7.16 -9.10 -18.06
C GLN A 45 -7.17 -9.22 -16.54
N HIS A 46 -5.97 -9.26 -15.96
CA HIS A 46 -5.76 -9.22 -14.52
C HIS A 46 -5.18 -7.85 -14.16
N PRO A 47 -5.98 -6.90 -13.64
CA PRO A 47 -5.45 -5.62 -13.18
C PRO A 47 -4.33 -5.83 -12.16
N LEU A 48 -3.25 -5.06 -12.29
CA LEU A 48 -2.10 -5.17 -11.39
C LEU A 48 -2.06 -3.98 -10.43
N LEU A 49 -2.02 -4.29 -9.13
CA LEU A 49 -1.77 -3.35 -8.04
C LEU A 49 -0.35 -3.55 -7.53
N VAL A 50 0.52 -2.56 -7.73
CA VAL A 50 1.91 -2.60 -7.27
C VAL A 50 2.04 -1.84 -5.95
N MET A 51 2.45 -2.55 -4.90
CA MET A 51 2.68 -2.00 -3.57
C MET A 51 4.16 -2.04 -3.23
N ILE A 52 4.74 -0.90 -2.90
CA ILE A 52 6.18 -0.76 -2.77
C ILE A 52 6.52 -0.10 -1.44
N ASN A 53 7.38 -0.74 -0.66
CA ASN A 53 8.02 -0.11 0.49
C ASN A 53 9.33 0.56 0.02
N PRO A 54 9.41 1.90 -0.06
CA PRO A 54 10.59 2.57 -0.59
C PRO A 54 11.84 2.39 0.28
N LYS A 55 11.65 2.06 1.57
CA LYS A 55 12.73 1.85 2.54
C LYS A 55 13.39 0.48 2.39
N SER A 56 12.77 -0.48 1.72
CA SER A 56 13.32 -1.82 1.51
C SER A 56 14.51 -1.83 0.53
N GLY A 57 15.38 -2.83 0.66
CA GLY A 57 16.46 -3.13 -0.28
C GLY A 57 17.62 -2.17 -0.26
N GLY A 58 17.93 -1.55 0.88
CA GLY A 58 19.03 -0.59 0.97
C GLY A 58 18.82 0.62 0.06
N ARG A 59 17.62 1.21 0.10
CA ARG A 59 17.15 2.33 -0.77
C ARG A 59 16.86 1.97 -2.22
N GLN A 60 16.90 0.68 -2.59
CA GLN A 60 16.46 0.23 -3.92
C GLN A 60 14.95 0.39 -4.13
N GLY A 61 14.14 0.26 -3.09
CA GLY A 61 12.68 0.42 -3.15
C GLY A 61 12.26 1.76 -3.76
N LEU A 62 12.91 2.87 -3.37
CA LEU A 62 12.61 4.19 -3.94
C LEU A 62 12.90 4.28 -5.44
N ARG A 63 13.97 3.64 -5.91
CA ARG A 63 14.30 3.60 -7.34
C ARG A 63 13.28 2.77 -8.11
N ILE A 64 12.84 1.66 -7.56
CA ILE A 64 11.82 0.78 -8.14
C ILE A 64 10.47 1.49 -8.21
N LEU A 65 10.09 2.20 -7.14
CA LEU A 65 8.88 3.03 -7.09
C LEU A 65 8.82 4.02 -8.25
N ARG A 66 9.88 4.82 -8.43
CA ARG A 66 9.95 5.81 -9.52
C ARG A 66 9.85 5.16 -10.90
N LYS A 67 10.50 4.01 -11.09
CA LYS A 67 10.44 3.29 -12.36
C LYS A 67 9.05 2.72 -12.64
N PHE A 68 8.39 2.11 -11.66
CA PHE A 68 7.02 1.62 -11.85
C PHE A 68 6.03 2.76 -12.12
N GLN A 69 6.17 3.90 -11.45
CA GLN A 69 5.36 5.09 -11.72
C GLN A 69 5.53 5.66 -13.13
N TYR A 70 6.68 5.41 -13.76
CA TYR A 70 6.93 5.78 -15.15
C TYR A 70 6.38 4.74 -16.13
N LEU A 71 6.44 3.45 -15.79
CA LEU A 71 6.03 2.34 -16.65
C LEU A 71 4.52 2.06 -16.61
N LEU A 72 3.87 2.31 -15.48
CA LEU A 72 2.48 1.98 -15.22
C LEU A 72 1.68 3.25 -14.91
N ASN A 73 0.35 3.14 -14.94
CA ASN A 73 -0.50 4.23 -14.49
C ASN A 73 -0.21 4.53 -13.00
N PRO A 74 0.02 5.79 -12.60
CA PRO A 74 0.32 6.15 -11.21
C PRO A 74 -0.71 5.64 -10.19
N ARG A 75 -1.97 5.40 -10.59
CA ARG A 75 -3.02 4.81 -9.74
C ARG A 75 -2.87 3.31 -9.50
N GLN A 76 -1.91 2.66 -10.15
CA GLN A 76 -1.57 1.26 -9.92
C GLN A 76 -0.40 1.11 -8.95
N VAL A 77 0.33 2.19 -8.65
CA VAL A 77 1.60 2.12 -7.92
C VAL A 77 1.50 2.88 -6.60
N TYR A 78 1.50 2.14 -5.50
CA TYR A 78 1.33 2.68 -4.15
C TYR A 78 2.61 2.60 -3.32
N ASP A 79 2.95 3.75 -2.72
CA ASP A 79 3.94 3.85 -1.67
C ASP A 79 3.28 3.54 -0.31
N ILE A 80 3.46 2.30 0.15
CA ILE A 80 2.83 1.85 1.40
C ILE A 80 3.48 2.49 2.64
N ALA A 81 4.65 3.12 2.53
CA ALA A 81 5.24 3.83 3.66
C ALA A 81 4.55 5.17 3.96
N LYS A 82 3.74 5.71 3.03
CA LYS A 82 3.03 7.00 3.19
C LYS A 82 1.60 6.87 3.70
N GLY A 83 0.95 5.72 3.50
CA GLY A 83 -0.47 5.56 3.84
C GLY A 83 -0.90 4.12 4.07
N GLY A 84 0.05 3.18 4.15
CA GLY A 84 -0.22 1.76 4.26
C GLY A 84 -0.82 1.13 3.00
N PRO A 85 -1.05 -0.19 3.03
CA PRO A 85 -1.63 -0.93 1.92
C PRO A 85 -3.15 -0.72 1.77
N THR A 86 -3.83 -0.24 2.82
CA THR A 86 -5.30 -0.11 2.86
C THR A 86 -5.85 0.75 1.71
N GLN A 87 -5.21 1.88 1.41
CA GLN A 87 -5.71 2.80 0.38
C GLN A 87 -5.72 2.14 -1.01
N GLY A 88 -4.65 1.43 -1.36
CA GLY A 88 -4.54 0.75 -2.65
C GLY A 88 -5.51 -0.43 -2.76
N LEU A 89 -5.59 -1.25 -1.71
CA LEU A 89 -6.51 -2.39 -1.67
C LEU A 89 -7.97 -1.95 -1.76
N HIS A 90 -8.36 -0.86 -1.06
CA HIS A 90 -9.73 -0.35 -1.13
C HIS A 90 -10.07 0.20 -2.54
N PHE A 91 -9.10 0.79 -3.24
CA PHE A 91 -9.32 1.26 -4.63
C PHE A 91 -9.58 0.10 -5.61
N TYR A 92 -9.04 -1.09 -5.34
CA TYR A 92 -9.20 -2.29 -6.16
C TYR A 92 -10.33 -3.22 -5.68
N LYS A 93 -11.07 -2.86 -4.62
CA LYS A 93 -12.08 -3.74 -4.00
C LYS A 93 -13.15 -4.25 -4.97
N ASP A 94 -13.54 -3.41 -5.92
CA ASP A 94 -14.58 -3.70 -6.91
C ASP A 94 -14.00 -4.28 -8.22
N ALA A 95 -12.67 -4.36 -8.33
CA ALA A 95 -12.01 -4.92 -9.50
C ALA A 95 -12.01 -6.45 -9.42
N SER A 96 -12.61 -7.12 -10.40
CA SER A 96 -12.55 -8.58 -10.47
C SER A 96 -11.15 -9.08 -10.83
N ASN A 97 -10.69 -10.15 -10.18
CA ASN A 97 -9.47 -10.90 -10.52
C ASN A 97 -8.17 -10.06 -10.63
N PHE A 98 -8.03 -9.01 -9.83
CA PHE A 98 -6.78 -8.26 -9.77
C PHE A 98 -5.67 -9.05 -9.05
N ARG A 99 -4.41 -8.73 -9.35
CA ARG A 99 -3.22 -9.28 -8.70
C ARG A 99 -2.49 -8.18 -7.95
N VAL A 100 -1.80 -8.54 -6.87
CA VAL A 100 -0.95 -7.62 -6.11
C VAL A 100 0.52 -7.98 -6.34
N LEU A 101 1.36 -7.01 -6.68
CA LEU A 101 2.81 -7.14 -6.66
C LEU A 101 3.36 -6.40 -5.44
N CYS A 102 3.86 -7.15 -4.46
CA CYS A 102 4.52 -6.61 -3.28
C CYS A 102 6.02 -6.48 -3.50
N CYS A 103 6.54 -5.25 -3.47
CA CYS A 103 7.97 -4.93 -3.53
C CYS A 103 8.47 -4.59 -2.13
N GLY A 104 9.10 -5.55 -1.46
CA GLY A 104 9.52 -5.44 -0.07
C GLY A 104 10.23 -6.69 0.45
N GLY A 105 10.46 -6.76 1.76
CA GLY A 105 10.87 -8.00 2.43
C GLY A 105 9.68 -8.73 3.05
N ASP A 106 9.93 -9.82 3.77
CA ASP A 106 8.86 -10.66 4.35
C ASP A 106 7.93 -9.91 5.30
N GLY A 107 8.45 -9.00 6.13
CA GLY A 107 7.59 -8.16 6.99
C GLY A 107 6.66 -7.22 6.21
N THR A 108 7.06 -6.80 5.01
CA THR A 108 6.19 -6.01 4.12
C THR A 108 5.10 -6.87 3.50
N VAL A 109 5.43 -8.09 3.07
CA VAL A 109 4.46 -9.07 2.55
C VAL A 109 3.45 -9.42 3.64
N GLY A 110 3.91 -9.70 4.86
CA GLY A 110 3.06 -9.97 6.03
C GLY A 110 2.08 -8.83 6.32
N TRP A 111 2.55 -7.58 6.30
CA TRP A 111 1.68 -6.42 6.51
C TRP A 111 0.56 -6.29 5.46
N ILE A 112 0.87 -6.57 4.19
CA ILE A 112 -0.13 -6.56 3.11
C ILE A 112 -1.13 -7.71 3.31
N LEU A 113 -0.64 -8.92 3.60
CA LEU A 113 -1.48 -10.08 3.88
C LEU A 113 -2.45 -9.83 5.05
N ASP A 114 -1.96 -9.28 6.16
CA ASP A 114 -2.79 -8.93 7.32
C ASP A 114 -3.84 -7.86 6.99
N THR A 115 -3.51 -6.95 6.07
CA THR A 115 -4.46 -5.93 5.63
C THR A 115 -5.52 -6.54 4.71
N ILE A 116 -5.14 -7.49 3.84
CA ILE A 116 -6.08 -8.23 3.01
C ILE A 116 -7.04 -9.06 3.88
N ASP A 117 -6.57 -9.74 4.93
CA ASP A 117 -7.45 -10.48 5.83
C ASP A 117 -8.49 -9.60 6.51
N LYS A 118 -8.10 -8.37 6.87
CA LYS A 118 -9.01 -7.37 7.46
C LYS A 118 -9.98 -6.79 6.44
N MET A 119 -9.69 -6.95 5.16
CA MET A 119 -10.59 -6.56 4.08
C MET A 119 -11.49 -7.72 3.69
N ASN A 120 -12.79 -7.48 3.72
CA ASN A 120 -13.79 -8.50 3.47
C ASN A 120 -13.99 -8.74 1.95
N PHE A 121 -12.92 -9.09 1.23
CA PHE A 121 -12.95 -9.36 -0.21
C PHE A 121 -13.78 -10.62 -0.50
N ALA A 122 -14.60 -10.56 -1.55
CA ALA A 122 -15.33 -11.73 -2.03
C ALA A 122 -14.39 -12.84 -2.56
N LYS A 123 -13.26 -12.44 -3.15
CA LYS A 123 -12.20 -13.32 -3.60
C LYS A 123 -10.85 -12.69 -3.25
N LEU A 124 -10.00 -13.44 -2.54
CA LEU A 124 -8.68 -12.97 -2.15
C LEU A 124 -7.79 -12.77 -3.38
N PRO A 125 -7.13 -11.61 -3.54
CA PRO A 125 -6.23 -11.38 -4.65
C PRO A 125 -4.92 -12.15 -4.44
N PRO A 126 -4.38 -12.84 -5.47
CA PRO A 126 -3.06 -13.46 -5.37
C PRO A 126 -1.96 -12.39 -5.27
N ILE A 127 -0.90 -12.71 -4.53
CA ILE A 127 0.23 -11.82 -4.27
C ILE A 127 1.50 -12.39 -4.92
N ALA A 128 2.12 -11.60 -5.79
CA ALA A 128 3.48 -11.80 -6.27
C ALA A 128 4.47 -11.01 -5.42
N ILE A 129 5.69 -11.53 -5.25
CA ILE A 129 6.71 -10.91 -4.41
C ILE A 129 7.89 -10.47 -5.28
N LEU A 130 8.27 -9.20 -5.18
CA LEU A 130 9.57 -8.71 -5.61
C LEU A 130 10.47 -8.58 -4.37
N PRO A 131 11.40 -9.53 -4.15
CA PRO A 131 12.17 -9.61 -2.91
C PRO A 131 13.20 -8.48 -2.80
N LEU A 132 12.92 -7.50 -1.95
CA LEU A 132 13.80 -6.37 -1.65
C LEU A 132 14.43 -6.47 -0.24
N GLY A 133 14.15 -7.50 0.55
CA GLY A 133 14.73 -7.67 1.88
C GLY A 133 16.06 -8.45 1.88
N THR A 134 16.57 -8.73 3.08
CA THR A 134 17.70 -9.65 3.32
C THR A 134 17.19 -11.06 3.69
N GLY A 135 16.13 -11.15 4.49
CA GLY A 135 15.38 -12.38 4.78
C GLY A 135 14.11 -12.48 3.94
N ASN A 136 14.25 -12.88 2.67
CA ASN A 136 13.13 -13.06 1.73
C ASN A 136 12.69 -14.53 1.69
N ASP A 137 12.37 -15.13 2.83
CA ASP A 137 12.07 -16.55 2.93
C ASP A 137 10.77 -16.89 2.21
N LEU A 138 9.75 -16.03 2.31
CA LEU A 138 8.51 -16.20 1.53
C LEU A 138 8.78 -16.20 0.02
N ALA A 139 9.63 -15.29 -0.44
CA ALA A 139 9.97 -15.21 -1.86
C ALA A 139 10.73 -16.45 -2.34
N ARG A 140 11.59 -17.04 -1.49
CA ARG A 140 12.30 -18.29 -1.80
C ARG A 140 11.34 -19.48 -1.85
N CYS A 141 10.48 -19.62 -0.83
CA CYS A 141 9.47 -20.69 -0.76
C CYS A 141 8.52 -20.64 -1.97
N LEU A 142 8.08 -19.45 -2.36
CA LEU A 142 7.19 -19.22 -3.50
C LEU A 142 7.92 -19.05 -4.84
N ARG A 143 9.24 -19.30 -4.87
CA ARG A 143 10.09 -19.30 -6.08
C ARG A 143 10.15 -17.97 -6.84
N TRP A 144 9.89 -16.85 -6.18
CA TRP A 144 10.15 -15.50 -6.70
C TRP A 144 11.63 -15.11 -6.67
N GLY A 145 12.43 -15.87 -5.93
CA GLY A 145 13.88 -15.76 -5.90
C GLY A 145 14.43 -15.19 -4.58
N PRO A 146 15.76 -15.20 -4.40
CA PRO A 146 16.40 -14.84 -3.14
C PRO A 146 16.47 -13.32 -2.89
N GLY A 147 16.34 -12.51 -3.94
CA GLY A 147 16.52 -11.07 -3.90
C GLY A 147 16.47 -10.47 -5.31
N TYR A 148 16.15 -9.18 -5.39
CA TYR A 148 16.13 -8.45 -6.64
C TYR A 148 17.54 -8.05 -7.08
N ASP A 149 17.96 -8.56 -8.23
CA ASP A 149 19.26 -8.26 -8.84
C ASP A 149 19.13 -7.33 -10.06
N LYS A 150 18.49 -6.17 -9.87
CA LYS A 150 18.42 -5.08 -10.86
C LYS A 150 17.87 -5.48 -12.24
N GLU A 151 17.17 -6.61 -12.34
CA GLU A 151 16.58 -7.05 -13.60
C GLU A 151 15.52 -6.06 -14.09
N SER A 152 15.22 -6.09 -15.40
CA SER A 152 14.24 -5.15 -15.97
C SER A 152 12.87 -5.35 -15.33
N LEU A 153 12.23 -4.26 -14.91
CA LEU A 153 10.87 -4.33 -14.34
C LEU A 153 9.85 -4.84 -15.36
N ASN A 154 10.08 -4.66 -16.66
CA ASN A 154 9.24 -5.27 -17.69
C ASN A 154 9.33 -6.80 -17.67
N LYS A 155 10.52 -7.36 -17.37
CA LYS A 155 10.69 -8.80 -17.20
C LYS A 155 9.96 -9.28 -15.94
N ILE A 156 10.00 -8.51 -14.85
CA ILE A 156 9.22 -8.81 -13.63
C ILE A 156 7.72 -8.82 -13.95
N LEU A 157 7.21 -7.80 -14.64
CA LEU A 157 5.80 -7.72 -15.02
C LEU A 157 5.37 -8.94 -15.85
N LYS A 158 6.19 -9.35 -16.81
CA LYS A 158 5.95 -10.57 -17.60
C LYS A 158 5.95 -11.83 -16.74
N LYS A 159 6.89 -11.97 -15.79
CA LYS A 159 6.88 -13.10 -14.83
C LYS A 159 5.60 -13.12 -13.99
N VAL A 160 5.09 -11.95 -13.57
CA VAL A 160 3.85 -11.83 -12.79
C VAL A 160 2.62 -12.16 -13.63
N GLU A 161 2.63 -11.85 -14.92
CA GLU A 161 1.56 -12.21 -15.85
C GLU A 161 1.52 -13.72 -16.08
N GLU A 162 2.69 -14.34 -16.34
CA GLU A 162 2.85 -15.76 -16.64
C GLU A 162 2.83 -16.67 -15.40
N SER A 163 2.85 -16.11 -14.18
CA SER A 163 2.93 -16.92 -12.97
C SER A 163 1.63 -17.68 -12.68
N SER A 164 1.79 -18.88 -12.13
CA SER A 164 0.69 -19.66 -11.56
C SER A 164 0.30 -19.17 -10.17
N ILE A 165 -0.95 -19.43 -9.78
CA ILE A 165 -1.45 -19.17 -8.43
C ILE A 165 -1.21 -20.43 -7.61
N VAL A 166 -0.67 -20.26 -6.41
CA VAL A 166 -0.49 -21.32 -5.43
C VAL A 166 -1.14 -20.90 -4.12
N MET A 167 -1.72 -21.87 -3.41
CA MET A 167 -2.25 -21.64 -2.07
C MET A 167 -1.11 -21.63 -1.06
N MET A 168 -1.23 -20.77 -0.05
CA MET A 168 -0.26 -20.66 1.04
C MET A 168 -1.02 -20.72 2.35
N ASP A 169 -0.58 -21.61 3.24
CA ASP A 169 -1.13 -21.70 4.59
C ASP A 169 -0.56 -20.61 5.48
N ARG A 170 -1.39 -20.10 6.39
CA ARG A 170 -1.01 -19.10 7.38
C ARG A 170 -1.36 -19.61 8.76
N TRP A 171 -0.40 -19.56 9.66
CA TRP A 171 -0.51 -20.18 10.98
C TRP A 171 -0.95 -19.15 12.00
N LYS A 172 -2.03 -19.43 12.73
CA LYS A 172 -2.46 -18.64 13.89
C LYS A 172 -2.11 -19.40 15.18
N ILE A 173 -1.39 -18.74 16.09
CA ILE A 173 -1.02 -19.30 17.39
C ILE A 173 -1.81 -18.55 18.47
N GLU A 174 -2.42 -19.30 19.38
CA GLU A 174 -3.08 -18.77 20.57
C GLU A 174 -2.26 -19.20 21.78
N ILE A 175 -1.80 -18.22 22.57
CA ILE A 175 -0.98 -18.45 23.76
C ILE A 175 -1.85 -18.10 24.96
N SER A 176 -2.03 -19.06 25.86
CA SER A 176 -2.73 -18.90 27.12
C SER A 176 -1.72 -18.94 28.27
N SER A 177 -1.70 -17.92 29.11
CA SER A 177 -0.98 -17.96 30.40
C SER A 177 -1.71 -18.89 31.37
N SER A 178 -0.96 -19.62 32.18
CA SER A 178 -1.57 -20.34 33.31
C SER A 178 -1.85 -19.35 34.46
N ASP A 179 -2.99 -19.51 35.14
CA ASP A 179 -3.52 -18.56 36.15
C ASP A 179 -2.59 -18.32 37.36
N ASN A 180 -1.45 -19.00 37.45
CA ASN A 180 -0.54 -18.99 38.60
C ASN A 180 0.69 -18.09 38.42
N GLU A 181 0.87 -17.43 37.27
CA GLU A 181 2.04 -16.58 37.03
C GLU A 181 1.75 -15.11 37.36
N LYS A 182 2.37 -14.63 38.45
CA LYS A 182 2.31 -13.22 38.91
C LYS A 182 3.06 -12.24 38.01
N GLU A 183 3.83 -12.75 37.03
CA GLU A 183 4.60 -11.95 36.10
C GLU A 183 3.86 -11.82 34.78
N LYS A 184 3.34 -10.61 34.51
CA LYS A 184 2.87 -10.26 33.17
C LYS A 184 4.10 -10.07 32.27
N GLY A 185 4.37 -11.05 31.42
CA GLY A 185 5.36 -10.91 30.34
C GLY A 185 4.96 -9.85 29.31
N ASP A 186 5.86 -9.62 28.35
CA ASP A 186 5.60 -8.68 27.26
C ASP A 186 4.40 -9.10 26.40
N PRO A 187 3.63 -8.14 25.86
CA PRO A 187 2.50 -8.45 24.98
C PRO A 187 3.00 -9.14 23.71
N ILE A 188 2.26 -10.17 23.28
CA ILE A 188 2.57 -10.91 22.07
C ILE A 188 2.42 -9.98 20.86
N PRO A 189 3.49 -9.74 20.08
CA PRO A 189 3.48 -8.73 19.02
C PRO A 189 2.64 -9.16 17.79
N SER A 190 2.56 -10.46 17.52
CA SER A 190 1.74 -11.03 16.44
C SER A 190 1.36 -12.47 16.76
N ASN A 191 0.13 -12.85 16.43
CA ASN A 191 -0.36 -14.22 16.55
C ASN A 191 -0.44 -14.96 15.21
N ILE A 192 -0.19 -14.28 14.08
CA ILE A 192 -0.18 -14.89 12.74
C ILE A 192 1.25 -14.93 12.19
N PHE A 193 1.65 -16.09 11.68
CA PHE A 193 2.98 -16.33 11.12
C PHE A 193 2.89 -16.96 9.73
N ASN A 194 3.78 -16.54 8.84
CA ASN A 194 3.80 -16.99 7.44
C ASN A 194 4.96 -17.93 7.12
N ASN A 195 6.03 -17.94 7.93
CA ASN A 195 7.24 -18.73 7.69
C ASN A 195 7.50 -19.70 8.85
N TYR A 196 7.90 -19.18 10.00
CA TYR A 196 8.28 -19.98 11.16
C TYR A 196 7.93 -19.26 12.47
N PHE A 197 7.81 -20.05 13.52
CA PHE A 197 7.70 -19.63 14.92
C PHE A 197 8.73 -20.44 15.72
N SER A 198 9.41 -19.79 16.67
CA SER A 198 10.51 -20.40 17.42
C SER A 198 10.49 -19.97 18.89
N ILE A 199 10.86 -20.88 19.79
CA ILE A 199 11.01 -20.64 21.23
C ILE A 199 12.48 -20.91 21.60
N GLY A 200 13.13 -19.95 22.28
CA GLY A 200 14.47 -20.13 22.85
C GLY A 200 15.65 -20.01 21.88
N VAL A 201 15.54 -19.13 20.86
CA VAL A 201 16.63 -18.81 19.92
C VAL A 201 17.46 -17.64 20.42
#